data_AF-A0A7S3LQC4-F1
#
_entry.id   AF-A0A7S3LQC4-F1
#
_cell.length_a   1.000
_cell.length_b   1.000
_cell.length_c   1.000
_cell.angle_alpha   90.00
_cell.angle_beta   90.00
_cell.angle_gamma   90.00
#
_symmetry.space_group_name_H-M   'P 1'
#
loop_
_entity.id
_entity.type
_entity.pdbx_description
1 polymer ?
#
loop_
_entity_poly.entity_id
_entity_poly.type
_entity_poly.pdbx_seq_one_letter_code
_entity_poly.pdbx_strand_id
1 'polypeptide(L)'
;IRSVLRAAVRDLSVRGLKRGAAWAAELLTGLGETNTDFGKRKSKASSGFISSQGTARRSTRNRAKNPISFDFSMKDENPEDVNEDVEMDESMWPDQQSRDTDLVLVAKTFYDLGEYQRCAHALSPNGSCPESGNQKEIFLWAYSLYLVGEKRKEEEMCEVADPLEQCQLTNQSLKQLNNELSALYEKGKADGFVLYLYGVVLKEMKSK
;
A
#
# COMPACT_ATOMS: atom_id res chain seq x y z
N ILE A 1 -16.12 -8.81 11.56
CA ILE A 1 -15.81 -8.91 10.11
C ILE A 1 -15.14 -7.65 9.53
N ARG A 2 -15.66 -6.42 9.78
CA ARG A 2 -15.02 -5.18 9.30
C ARG A 2 -13.57 -4.98 9.77
N SER A 3 -13.29 -5.23 11.06
CA SER A 3 -11.93 -5.15 11.60
C SER A 3 -10.97 -6.09 10.88
N VAL A 4 -11.40 -7.33 10.62
CA VAL A 4 -10.63 -8.34 9.88
C VAL A 4 -10.41 -7.91 8.44
N LEU A 5 -11.42 -7.37 7.75
CA LEU A 5 -11.25 -6.84 6.39
C LEU A 5 -10.28 -5.66 6.35
N ARG A 6 -10.35 -4.74 7.31
CA ARG A 6 -9.38 -3.63 7.43
C ARG A 6 -7.96 -4.15 7.63
N ALA A 7 -7.77 -5.15 8.49
CA ALA A 7 -6.48 -5.79 8.69
C ALA A 7 -5.98 -6.46 7.39
N ALA A 8 -6.84 -7.23 6.70
CA ALA A 8 -6.50 -7.87 5.44
C ALA A 8 -6.12 -6.86 4.35
N VAL A 9 -6.85 -5.74 4.22
CA VAL A 9 -6.52 -4.67 3.28
C VAL A 9 -5.12 -4.11 3.57
N ARG A 10 -4.79 -3.85 4.84
CA ARG A 10 -3.45 -3.39 5.23
C ARG A 10 -2.39 -4.43 4.88
N ASP A 11 -2.58 -5.69 5.28
CA ASP A 11 -1.62 -6.77 5.05
C ASP A 11 -1.34 -7.04 3.57
N LEU A 12 -2.37 -7.03 2.74
CA LEU A 12 -2.28 -7.20 1.29
C LEU A 12 -1.62 -5.99 0.63
N SER A 13 -1.94 -4.78 1.09
CA SER A 13 -1.38 -3.53 0.55
C SER A 13 0.11 -3.40 0.82
N VAL A 14 0.55 -3.70 2.04
CA VAL A 14 1.98 -3.67 2.42
C VAL A 14 2.78 -4.66 1.58
N ARG A 15 2.21 -5.83 1.29
CA ARG A 15 2.83 -6.88 0.47
C ARG A 15 2.74 -6.61 -1.04
N GLY A 16 2.01 -5.58 -1.48
CA GLY A 16 1.90 -5.22 -2.90
C GLY A 16 0.87 -6.04 -3.69
N LEU A 17 -0.01 -6.80 -3.03
CA LEU A 17 -1.09 -7.58 -3.64
C LEU A 17 -2.31 -6.70 -3.97
N LYS A 18 -2.15 -5.83 -4.98
CA LYS A 18 -3.11 -4.77 -5.35
C LYS A 18 -4.54 -5.27 -5.56
N ARG A 19 -4.72 -6.36 -6.32
CA ARG A 19 -6.06 -6.91 -6.63
C ARG A 19 -6.76 -7.50 -5.41
N GLY A 20 -6.02 -8.22 -4.57
CA GLY A 20 -6.57 -8.77 -3.32
C GLY A 20 -6.98 -7.66 -2.35
N ALA A 21 -6.12 -6.64 -2.20
CA ALA A 21 -6.41 -5.48 -1.37
C ALA A 21 -7.65 -4.71 -1.87
N ALA A 22 -7.74 -4.49 -3.19
CA ALA A 22 -8.90 -3.83 -3.80
C ALA A 22 -10.20 -4.60 -3.53
N TRP A 23 -10.19 -5.92 -3.75
CA TRP A 23 -11.37 -6.76 -3.46
C TRP A 23 -11.77 -6.73 -1.99
N ALA A 24 -10.81 -6.83 -1.06
CA ALA A 24 -11.09 -6.74 0.37
C ALA A 24 -11.64 -5.36 0.77
N ALA A 25 -11.18 -4.28 0.12
CA ALA A 25 -11.68 -2.93 0.32
C ALA A 25 -13.11 -2.76 -0.25
N GLU A 26 -13.41 -3.32 -1.41
CA GLU A 26 -14.76 -3.36 -1.99
C GLU A 26 -15.75 -4.11 -1.10
N LEU A 27 -15.34 -5.24 -0.51
CA LEU A 27 -16.17 -5.93 0.48
C LEU A 27 -16.41 -5.07 1.71
N LEU A 28 -15.41 -4.30 2.15
CA LEU A 28 -15.55 -3.42 3.31
C LEU A 28 -16.54 -2.29 3.06
N THR A 29 -16.55 -1.70 1.85
CA THR A 29 -17.51 -0.65 1.46
C THR A 29 -18.91 -1.21 1.20
N GLY A 30 -19.01 -2.45 0.71
CA GLY A 30 -20.29 -3.16 0.52
C GLY A 30 -21.01 -3.50 1.83
N LEU A 31 -20.30 -3.55 2.95
CA LEU A 31 -20.90 -3.64 4.28
C LEU A 31 -21.38 -2.22 4.67
N GLY A 32 -22.66 -1.91 4.41
CA GLY A 32 -23.26 -0.58 4.68
C GLY A 32 -23.06 -0.10 6.11
N GLU A 33 -22.73 1.19 6.30
CA GLU A 33 -22.19 1.79 7.54
C GLU A 33 -22.81 1.22 8.83
N THR A 34 -21.97 0.79 9.79
CA THR A 34 -22.46 0.54 11.14
C THR A 34 -22.97 1.87 11.67
N ASN A 35 -24.27 1.95 11.93
CA ASN A 35 -24.91 3.04 12.64
C ASN A 35 -24.28 3.25 14.04
N THR A 36 -23.14 3.93 14.10
CA THR A 36 -22.61 4.52 15.33
C THR A 36 -22.99 6.00 15.45
N ASP A 37 -23.62 6.57 14.42
CA ASP A 37 -23.97 8.00 14.33
C ASP A 37 -25.49 8.28 14.31
N PHE A 38 -26.32 7.45 14.95
CA PHE A 38 -27.73 7.82 15.16
C PHE A 38 -27.95 8.88 16.27
N GLY A 39 -26.89 9.34 16.94
CA GLY A 39 -27.01 10.19 18.14
C GLY A 39 -26.80 11.70 17.98
N LYS A 40 -26.32 12.22 16.85
CA LYS A 40 -26.04 13.67 16.69
C LYS A 40 -26.30 14.19 15.27
N ARG A 41 -27.56 14.20 14.85
CA ARG A 41 -28.02 15.13 13.80
C ARG A 41 -29.11 16.02 14.37
N LYS A 42 -28.71 17.08 15.09
CA LYS A 42 -29.61 18.21 15.33
C LYS A 42 -29.86 18.90 13.99
N SER A 43 -31.09 18.81 13.54
CA SER A 43 -31.66 19.58 12.44
C SER A 43 -31.46 21.08 12.65
N LYS A 44 -30.86 21.77 11.68
CA LYS A 44 -31.24 23.16 11.37
C LYS A 44 -31.44 23.29 9.87
N ALA A 45 -32.70 23.54 9.54
CA ALA A 45 -33.17 23.83 8.21
C ALA A 45 -32.85 25.27 7.80
N SER A 46 -32.64 25.43 6.50
CA SER A 46 -33.09 26.53 5.63
C SER A 46 -32.77 27.99 5.98
N SER A 47 -31.92 28.61 5.16
CA SER A 47 -32.33 29.66 4.20
C SER A 47 -31.18 29.80 3.19
N GLY A 48 -31.36 29.82 1.88
CA GLY A 48 -32.11 30.84 1.15
C GLY A 48 -31.17 31.41 0.09
N PHE A 49 -31.49 31.12 -1.15
CA PHE A 49 -30.81 31.39 -2.42
C PHE A 49 -30.67 32.91 -2.70
N ILE A 50 -29.53 33.40 -3.25
CA ILE A 50 -29.48 34.45 -4.29
C ILE A 50 -28.22 34.28 -5.17
N SER A 51 -28.46 34.18 -6.47
CA SER A 51 -27.53 34.29 -7.60
C SER A 51 -27.13 35.73 -7.92
N SER A 52 -25.91 36.01 -8.37
CA SER A 52 -25.65 36.95 -9.49
C SER A 52 -24.20 36.94 -9.97
N GLN A 53 -24.08 37.27 -11.26
CA GLN A 53 -22.91 37.25 -12.13
C GLN A 53 -21.91 38.37 -11.81
N GLY A 54 -20.65 38.21 -12.23
CA GLY A 54 -19.68 39.29 -12.26
C GLY A 54 -18.37 38.90 -12.95
N THR A 55 -18.28 39.18 -14.25
CA THR A 55 -17.04 39.14 -15.05
C THR A 55 -16.11 40.30 -14.72
N ALA A 56 -14.81 40.07 -14.53
CA ALA A 56 -13.77 41.05 -14.87
C ALA A 56 -12.38 40.40 -14.99
N ARG A 57 -11.69 40.72 -16.08
CA ARG A 57 -10.34 40.30 -16.44
C ARG A 57 -9.28 41.22 -15.81
N ARG A 58 -8.07 40.64 -15.63
CA ARG A 58 -6.73 41.21 -15.88
C ARG A 58 -6.25 42.31 -14.90
N SER A 59 -5.13 42.06 -14.20
CA SER A 59 -3.79 42.56 -14.59
C SER A 59 -2.75 42.40 -13.47
N THR A 60 -1.65 41.75 -13.81
CA THR A 60 -0.24 42.02 -13.41
C THR A 60 0.04 42.94 -12.19
N ARG A 61 0.77 42.44 -11.19
CA ARG A 61 2.16 42.86 -10.93
C ARG A 61 2.80 42.06 -9.79
N ASN A 62 4.06 41.74 -10.03
CA ASN A 62 5.03 41.17 -9.10
C ASN A 62 5.24 42.06 -7.87
N ARG A 63 5.61 41.41 -6.76
CA ARG A 63 6.92 41.55 -6.09
C ARG A 63 6.83 41.80 -4.58
N ALA A 64 7.41 40.83 -3.88
CA ALA A 64 8.18 40.91 -2.64
C ALA A 64 7.46 41.12 -1.30
N LYS A 65 7.59 40.06 -0.50
CA LYS A 65 8.22 40.03 0.84
C LYS A 65 7.87 41.20 1.76
N ASN A 66 7.16 40.90 2.84
CA ASN A 66 7.46 41.43 4.17
C ASN A 66 7.19 40.34 5.23
N PRO A 67 8.08 40.19 6.23
CA PRO A 67 7.99 39.18 7.27
C PRO A 67 6.96 39.57 8.35
N ILE A 68 6.24 38.58 8.87
CA ILE A 68 5.22 38.70 9.92
C ILE A 68 5.92 39.08 11.24
N SER A 69 5.69 40.30 11.72
CA SER A 69 6.06 40.75 13.06
C SER A 69 4.99 40.32 14.06
N PHE A 70 5.44 39.60 15.09
CA PHE A 70 4.70 39.19 16.28
C PHE A 70 4.31 40.43 17.10
N ASP A 71 3.01 40.64 17.31
CA ASP A 71 2.47 41.54 18.33
C ASP A 71 1.15 40.95 18.84
N PHE A 72 1.16 40.35 20.04
CA PHE A 72 -0.03 39.85 20.70
C PHE A 72 -0.03 40.33 22.16
N SER A 73 -0.84 41.36 22.39
CA SER A 73 -1.09 42.01 23.67
C SER A 73 -2.11 41.20 24.48
N MET A 74 -1.72 40.92 25.72
CA MET A 74 -2.41 40.10 26.73
C MET A 74 -3.53 40.91 27.40
N LYS A 75 -4.75 40.33 27.50
CA LYS A 75 -5.78 40.76 28.44
C LYS A 75 -6.32 39.53 29.17
N ASP A 76 -6.14 39.55 30.48
CA ASP A 76 -6.76 38.66 31.46
C ASP A 76 -8.29 38.79 31.41
N GLU A 77 -8.99 37.65 31.55
CA GLU A 77 -10.02 37.43 32.57
C GLU A 77 -10.51 35.97 32.52
N ASN A 78 -10.36 35.28 33.65
CA ASN A 78 -10.89 33.94 33.95
C ASN A 78 -12.42 34.03 34.13
N PRO A 79 -13.18 33.06 33.59
CA PRO A 79 -13.87 32.19 34.54
C PRO A 79 -13.83 30.72 34.13
N GLU A 80 -13.71 29.91 35.17
CA GLU A 80 -13.91 28.48 35.28
C GLU A 80 -14.89 27.90 34.23
N ASP A 81 -14.32 27.27 33.21
CA ASP A 81 -14.92 26.09 32.60
C ASP A 81 -13.84 25.02 32.60
N VAL A 82 -14.09 23.97 33.37
CA VAL A 82 -13.27 22.77 33.47
C VAL A 82 -13.28 22.15 32.07
N ASN A 83 -12.29 22.52 31.25
CA ASN A 83 -11.88 21.67 30.17
C ASN A 83 -11.36 20.41 30.85
N GLU A 84 -12.19 19.38 30.89
CA GLU A 84 -11.68 18.02 30.91
C GLU A 84 -10.72 17.97 29.72
N ASP A 85 -9.43 18.15 30.01
CA ASP A 85 -8.36 17.65 29.17
C ASP A 85 -8.67 16.17 29.04
N VAL A 86 -9.46 15.83 28.02
CA VAL A 86 -9.54 14.49 27.50
C VAL A 86 -8.13 14.27 26.99
N GLU A 87 -7.26 13.80 27.89
CA GLU A 87 -6.04 13.09 27.56
C GLU A 87 -6.51 12.02 26.59
N MET A 88 -6.41 12.36 25.31
CA MET A 88 -6.79 11.47 24.23
C MET A 88 -5.73 10.40 24.30
N ASP A 89 -6.08 9.33 25.00
CA ASP A 89 -5.26 8.16 25.26
C ASP A 89 -4.70 7.66 23.91
N GLU A 90 -3.47 8.10 23.62
CA GLU A 90 -2.62 7.66 22.52
C GLU A 90 -2.21 6.18 22.67
N SER A 91 -2.84 5.42 23.58
CA SER A 91 -2.67 3.97 23.70
C SER A 91 -3.81 3.16 23.07
N MET A 92 -4.90 3.80 22.59
CA MET A 92 -6.04 3.08 22.01
C MET A 92 -5.96 2.88 20.48
N TRP A 93 -4.77 2.91 19.90
CA TRP A 93 -4.48 2.10 18.73
C TRP A 93 -3.20 1.35 19.04
N PRO A 94 -3.27 0.05 19.39
CA PRO A 94 -2.09 -0.79 19.26
C PRO A 94 -1.80 -0.78 17.76
N ASP A 95 -0.95 0.15 17.34
CA ASP A 95 -0.31 0.14 16.04
C ASP A 95 0.53 -1.13 16.03
N GLN A 96 -0.15 -2.23 15.71
CA GLN A 96 0.45 -3.44 15.19
C GLN A 96 0.99 -3.15 13.77
N GLN A 97 1.48 -1.94 13.52
CA GLN A 97 2.66 -1.71 12.70
C GLN A 97 3.75 -2.57 13.31
N SER A 98 3.77 -3.85 12.95
CA SER A 98 5.02 -4.56 12.79
C SER A 98 5.94 -3.58 12.07
N ARG A 99 6.90 -2.98 12.77
CA ARG A 99 7.75 -1.92 12.23
C ARG A 99 8.35 -2.46 10.94
N ASP A 100 7.83 -2.01 9.80
CA ASP A 100 8.37 -2.43 8.52
C ASP A 100 9.82 -2.00 8.52
N THR A 101 10.72 -2.92 8.18
CA THR A 101 12.15 -2.59 8.16
C THR A 101 12.38 -1.48 7.14
N ASP A 102 13.38 -0.63 7.37
CA ASP A 102 13.72 0.46 6.45
C ASP A 102 13.96 -0.08 5.02
N LEU A 103 14.47 -1.32 4.92
CA LEU A 103 14.64 -2.03 3.65
C LEU A 103 13.30 -2.34 2.97
N VAL A 104 12.30 -2.84 3.69
CA VAL A 104 10.94 -3.07 3.14
C VAL A 104 10.35 -1.75 2.65
N LEU A 105 10.51 -0.67 3.41
CA LEU A 105 9.98 0.65 3.04
C LEU A 105 10.60 1.13 1.73
N VAL A 106 11.94 1.11 1.61
CA VAL A 106 12.64 1.50 0.37
C VAL A 106 12.24 0.59 -0.78
N ALA A 107 12.27 -0.73 -0.57
CA ALA A 107 11.88 -1.70 -1.59
C ALA A 107 10.44 -1.49 -2.07
N LYS A 108 9.52 -1.14 -1.16
CA LYS A 108 8.12 -0.85 -1.48
C LYS A 108 7.98 0.38 -2.37
N THR A 109 8.82 1.40 -2.20
CA THR A 109 8.82 2.56 -3.11
C THR A 109 9.18 2.15 -4.55
N PHE A 110 10.21 1.31 -4.73
CA PHE A 110 10.57 0.78 -6.05
C PHE A 110 9.49 -0.13 -6.62
N TYR A 111 8.88 -0.96 -5.78
CA TYR A 111 7.76 -1.80 -6.17
C TYR A 111 6.57 -0.99 -6.69
N ASP A 112 6.23 0.11 -6.00
CA ASP A 112 5.10 0.97 -6.38
C ASP A 112 5.36 1.72 -7.69
N LEU A 113 6.62 2.05 -7.99
CA LEU A 113 7.05 2.60 -9.27
C LEU A 113 7.10 1.57 -10.42
N GLY A 114 6.93 0.28 -10.12
CA GLY A 114 7.04 -0.81 -11.10
C GLY A 114 8.49 -1.22 -11.42
N GLU A 115 9.47 -0.73 -10.65
CA GLU A 115 10.88 -1.10 -10.79
C GLU A 115 11.20 -2.37 -10.00
N TYR A 116 10.61 -3.49 -10.42
CA TYR A 116 10.67 -4.75 -9.66
C TYR A 116 12.08 -5.30 -9.48
N GLN A 117 12.97 -5.11 -10.46
CA GLN A 117 14.36 -5.57 -10.36
C GLN A 117 15.13 -4.81 -9.26
N ARG A 118 14.92 -3.48 -9.16
CA ARG A 118 15.52 -2.67 -8.11
C ARG A 118 14.94 -3.02 -6.74
N CYS A 119 13.64 -3.30 -6.68
CA CYS A 119 12.99 -3.80 -5.46
C CYS A 119 13.63 -5.11 -4.97
N ALA A 120 13.78 -6.10 -5.86
CA ALA A 120 14.40 -7.38 -5.52
C ALA A 120 15.86 -7.19 -5.06
N HIS A 121 16.65 -6.37 -5.77
CA HIS A 121 18.04 -6.10 -5.40
C HIS A 121 18.17 -5.33 -4.07
N ALA A 122 17.23 -4.44 -3.74
CA ALA A 122 17.23 -3.72 -2.47
C ALA A 122 17.01 -4.63 -1.26
N LEU A 123 16.22 -5.71 -1.43
CA LEU A 123 15.94 -6.70 -0.39
C LEU A 123 16.97 -7.81 -0.34
N SER A 124 17.53 -8.21 -1.49
CA SER A 124 18.59 -9.20 -1.57
C SER A 124 19.53 -8.87 -2.73
N PRO A 125 20.68 -8.24 -2.46
CA PRO A 125 21.65 -7.90 -3.50
C PRO A 125 22.31 -9.14 -4.11
N ASN A 126 22.35 -10.25 -3.37
CA ASN A 126 22.93 -11.52 -3.82
C ASN A 126 22.00 -12.30 -4.76
N GLY A 127 20.75 -11.85 -4.91
CA GLY A 127 19.74 -12.54 -5.73
C GLY A 127 19.18 -13.82 -5.09
N SER A 128 19.51 -14.12 -3.84
CA SER A 128 18.94 -15.26 -3.09
C SER A 128 17.83 -14.82 -2.13
N CYS A 129 17.15 -15.77 -1.49
CA CYS A 129 16.18 -15.47 -0.44
C CYS A 129 16.79 -14.57 0.67
N PRO A 130 16.09 -13.52 1.14
CA PRO A 130 16.53 -12.70 2.29
C PRO A 130 16.69 -13.53 3.57
N GLU A 131 17.81 -13.34 4.28
CA GLU A 131 18.13 -14.09 5.51
C GLU A 131 17.47 -13.53 6.77
N SER A 132 16.90 -12.33 6.69
CA SER A 132 16.36 -11.54 7.81
C SER A 132 15.23 -12.23 8.57
N GLY A 133 14.64 -13.31 8.02
CA GLY A 133 13.53 -14.05 8.62
C GLY A 133 12.19 -13.30 8.58
N ASN A 134 12.18 -12.07 8.06
CA ASN A 134 10.99 -11.25 7.91
C ASN A 134 10.15 -11.75 6.73
N GLN A 135 8.95 -12.24 7.03
CA GLN A 135 8.05 -12.81 6.03
C GLN A 135 7.65 -11.81 4.94
N LYS A 136 7.52 -10.53 5.30
CA LYS A 136 7.22 -9.45 4.34
C LYS A 136 8.36 -9.22 3.35
N GLU A 137 9.60 -9.24 3.81
CA GLU A 137 10.79 -9.09 2.96
C GLU A 137 10.88 -10.24 1.98
N ILE A 138 10.77 -11.48 2.48
CA ILE A 138 10.81 -12.69 1.67
C ILE A 138 9.72 -12.65 0.61
N PHE A 139 8.47 -12.33 1.01
CA PHE A 139 7.35 -12.24 0.08
C PHE A 139 7.57 -11.15 -0.97
N LEU A 140 7.92 -9.93 -0.55
CA LEU A 140 8.06 -8.79 -1.46
C LEU A 140 9.22 -9.02 -2.44
N TRP A 141 10.33 -9.60 -1.98
CA TRP A 141 11.45 -10.00 -2.82
C TRP A 141 11.04 -11.04 -3.85
N ALA A 142 10.46 -12.16 -3.40
CA ALA A 142 10.08 -13.28 -4.27
C ALA A 142 9.03 -12.84 -5.30
N TYR A 143 8.06 -12.03 -4.87
CA TYR A 143 7.02 -11.52 -5.75
C TYR A 143 7.57 -10.51 -6.76
N SER A 144 8.49 -9.64 -6.35
CA SER A 144 9.16 -8.72 -7.28
C SER A 144 9.99 -9.47 -8.31
N LEU A 145 10.74 -10.50 -7.91
CA LEU A 145 11.52 -11.33 -8.83
C LEU A 145 10.61 -12.07 -9.83
N TYR A 146 9.47 -12.58 -9.35
CA TYR A 146 8.45 -13.18 -10.22
C TYR A 146 7.95 -12.18 -11.28
N LEU A 147 7.63 -10.95 -10.88
CA LEU A 147 7.16 -9.90 -11.78
C LEU A 147 8.23 -9.44 -12.79
N VAL A 148 9.51 -9.41 -12.40
CA VAL A 148 10.62 -9.17 -13.36
C VAL A 148 10.59 -10.21 -14.47
N GLY A 149 10.43 -11.48 -14.09
CA GLY A 149 10.39 -12.58 -15.04
C GLY A 149 9.13 -12.61 -15.90
N GLU A 150 7.96 -12.25 -15.35
CA GLU A 150 6.72 -12.10 -16.13
C GLU A 150 6.83 -10.96 -17.13
N LYS A 151 7.38 -9.82 -16.70
CA LYS A 151 7.64 -8.68 -17.58
C LYS A 151 8.59 -9.06 -18.71
N ARG A 152 9.68 -9.79 -18.40
CA ARG A 152 10.64 -10.23 -19.41
C ARG A 152 10.02 -11.20 -20.43
N LYS A 153 9.19 -12.12 -19.95
CA LYS A 153 8.41 -13.03 -20.80
C LYS A 153 7.47 -12.24 -21.71
N GLU A 154 6.79 -11.22 -21.21
CA GLU A 154 5.90 -10.36 -22.00
C GLU A 154 6.67 -9.54 -23.05
N GLU A 155 7.85 -9.02 -22.71
CA GLU A 155 8.75 -8.34 -23.66
C GLU A 155 9.17 -9.29 -24.79
N GLU A 156 9.63 -10.50 -24.46
CA GLU A 156 10.03 -11.52 -25.45
C GLU A 156 8.83 -11.96 -26.33
N MET A 157 7.62 -12.05 -25.76
CA MET A 157 6.41 -12.36 -26.53
C MET A 157 6.07 -11.27 -27.56
N CYS A 158 6.38 -10.00 -27.27
CA CYS A 158 6.14 -8.90 -28.20
C CYS A 158 7.16 -8.87 -29.36
N GLU A 159 8.37 -9.36 -29.14
CA GLU A 159 9.44 -9.39 -30.15
C GLU A 159 9.27 -10.54 -31.16
N VAL A 160 8.72 -11.66 -30.69
CA VAL A 160 8.51 -12.86 -31.51
C VAL A 160 7.24 -12.73 -32.34
N ALA A 161 7.38 -12.78 -33.67
CA ALA A 161 6.24 -12.69 -34.58
C ALA A 161 5.46 -14.01 -34.73
N ASP A 162 6.10 -15.16 -34.46
CA ASP A 162 5.48 -16.48 -34.58
C ASP A 162 4.67 -16.85 -33.31
N PRO A 163 3.34 -17.04 -33.41
CA PRO A 163 2.50 -17.42 -32.28
C PRO A 163 2.90 -18.76 -31.63
N LEU A 164 3.53 -19.68 -32.37
CA LEU A 164 3.97 -20.96 -31.83
C LEU A 164 5.18 -20.80 -30.91
N GLU A 165 6.11 -19.93 -31.28
CA GLU A 165 7.29 -19.59 -30.47
C GLU A 165 6.88 -18.80 -29.21
N GLN A 166 5.88 -17.91 -29.32
CA GLN A 166 5.32 -17.20 -28.16
C GLN A 166 4.80 -18.14 -27.06
N CYS A 167 4.17 -19.26 -27.43
CA CYS A 167 3.67 -20.25 -26.46
C CYS A 167 4.80 -20.97 -25.70
N GLN A 168 6.00 -21.03 -26.28
CA GLN A 168 7.14 -21.72 -25.69
C GLN A 168 7.87 -20.86 -24.65
N LEU A 169 7.77 -19.54 -24.75
CA LEU A 169 8.40 -18.61 -23.81
C LEU A 169 7.99 -18.91 -22.37
N THR A 170 8.99 -18.97 -21.49
CA THR A 170 8.83 -19.23 -20.06
C THR A 170 9.53 -18.15 -19.28
N ASN A 171 8.96 -17.81 -18.13
CA ASN A 171 9.61 -16.94 -17.18
C ASN A 171 10.89 -17.63 -16.63
N GLN A 172 12.03 -17.00 -16.90
CA GLN A 172 13.36 -17.52 -16.57
C GLN A 172 13.61 -17.59 -15.05
N SER A 173 12.95 -16.72 -14.28
CA SER A 173 13.09 -16.64 -12.82
C SER A 173 12.35 -17.76 -12.07
N LEU A 174 11.45 -18.49 -12.74
CA LEU A 174 10.62 -19.51 -12.08
C LEU A 174 11.45 -20.63 -11.44
N LYS A 175 12.48 -21.13 -12.13
CA LYS A 175 13.33 -22.22 -11.62
C LYS A 175 14.02 -21.82 -10.31
N GLN A 176 14.57 -20.61 -10.29
CA GLN A 176 15.21 -20.04 -9.11
C GLN A 176 14.20 -19.87 -7.97
N LEU A 177 13.04 -19.26 -8.24
CA LEU A 177 11.98 -19.07 -7.26
C LEU A 177 11.48 -20.39 -6.67
N ASN A 178 11.30 -21.42 -7.50
CA ASN A 178 10.87 -22.73 -7.01
C ASN A 178 11.87 -23.34 -6.04
N ASN A 179 13.17 -23.30 -6.36
CA ASN A 179 14.22 -23.86 -5.50
C ASN A 179 14.30 -23.14 -4.16
N GLU A 180 14.22 -21.81 -4.17
CA GLU A 180 14.28 -20.98 -2.96
C GLU A 180 13.02 -21.15 -2.10
N LEU A 181 11.84 -21.13 -2.72
CA LEU A 181 10.55 -21.29 -2.02
C LEU A 181 10.35 -22.73 -1.51
N SER A 182 10.79 -23.76 -2.25
CA SER A 182 10.73 -25.14 -1.77
C SER A 182 11.62 -25.33 -0.54
N ALA A 183 12.82 -24.74 -0.54
CA ALA A 183 13.71 -24.77 0.62
C ALA A 183 13.09 -24.06 1.84
N LEU A 184 12.35 -22.96 1.64
CA LEU A 184 11.63 -22.27 2.72
C LEU A 184 10.43 -23.08 3.24
N TYR A 185 9.73 -23.78 2.34
CA TYR A 185 8.62 -24.67 2.69
C TYR A 185 9.10 -25.84 3.55
N GLU A 186 10.17 -26.53 3.15
CA GLU A 186 10.76 -27.62 3.91
C GLU A 186 11.26 -27.19 5.30
N LYS A 187 11.78 -25.96 5.40
CA LYS A 187 12.20 -25.36 6.68
C LYS A 187 11.04 -24.92 7.57
N GLY A 188 9.79 -24.98 7.10
CA GLY A 188 8.62 -24.52 7.85
C GLY A 188 8.60 -23.01 8.12
N LYS A 189 9.36 -22.23 7.34
CA LYS A 189 9.51 -20.77 7.51
C LYS A 189 8.60 -19.97 6.59
N ALA A 190 7.72 -20.60 5.82
CA ALA A 190 6.87 -19.92 4.84
C ALA A 190 5.54 -19.44 5.47
N ASP A 191 5.31 -18.12 5.44
CA ASP A 191 4.00 -17.51 5.76
C ASP A 191 2.93 -17.87 4.71
N GLY A 192 1.64 -17.73 5.04
CA GLY A 192 0.52 -18.01 4.15
C GLY A 192 0.60 -17.26 2.81
N PHE A 193 1.14 -16.04 2.80
CA PHE A 193 1.40 -15.29 1.57
C PHE A 193 2.55 -15.89 0.74
N VAL A 194 3.61 -16.35 1.38
CA VAL A 194 4.74 -17.01 0.71
C VAL A 194 4.27 -18.34 0.10
N LEU A 195 3.43 -19.10 0.83
CA LEU A 195 2.79 -20.31 0.33
C LEU A 195 1.86 -20.03 -0.86
N TYR A 196 1.09 -18.95 -0.82
CA TYR A 196 0.30 -18.51 -1.96
C TYR A 196 1.17 -18.29 -3.20
N LEU A 197 2.28 -17.56 -3.07
CA LEU A 197 3.20 -17.33 -4.19
C LEU A 197 3.84 -18.62 -4.68
N TYR A 198 4.24 -19.51 -3.77
CA TYR A 198 4.76 -20.83 -4.13
C TYR A 198 3.72 -21.63 -4.94
N GLY A 199 2.46 -21.60 -4.54
CA GLY A 199 1.36 -22.21 -5.30
C GLY A 199 1.20 -21.62 -6.71
N VAL A 200 1.35 -20.30 -6.86
CA VAL A 200 1.34 -19.64 -8.17
C VAL A 200 2.51 -20.12 -9.04
N VAL A 201 3.73 -20.17 -8.49
CA VAL A 201 4.92 -20.67 -9.20
C VAL A 201 4.75 -22.13 -9.63
N LEU A 202 4.25 -22.99 -8.75
CA LEU A 202 3.98 -24.39 -9.08
C LEU A 202 2.91 -24.56 -10.16
N LYS A 203 1.87 -23.72 -10.14
CA LYS A 203 0.82 -23.72 -11.16
C LYS A 203 1.41 -23.37 -12.53
N GLU A 204 2.21 -22.31 -12.61
CA GLU A 204 2.87 -21.89 -13.86
C GLU A 204 3.85 -22.95 -14.38
N MET A 205 4.59 -23.64 -13.48
CA MET A 205 5.48 -24.73 -13.86
C MET A 205 4.77 -25.96 -14.41
N LYS A 206 3.60 -26.31 -13.85
CA LYS A 206 2.82 -27.48 -14.26
C LYS A 206 1.86 -27.20 -15.42
N SER A 207 1.62 -25.94 -15.76
CA SER A 207 0.72 -25.56 -16.85
C SER A 207 1.34 -25.72 -18.25
N LYS A 208 2.49 -26.41 -18.35
CA LYS A 208 3.10 -26.88 -19.59
C LYS A 208 3.30 -28.39 -19.51
#